data_AF-A0A409YE31-F1
#
_entry.id   AF-A0A409YE31-F1
#
_cell.length_a   1.000
_cell.length_b   1.000
_cell.length_c   1.000
_cell.angle_alpha   90.00
_cell.angle_beta   90.00
_cell.angle_gamma   90.00
#
_symmetry.space_group_name_H-M   'P 1'
#
loop_
_entity.id
_entity.type
_entity.pdbx_description
1 polymer ?
#
loop_
_entity_poly.entity_id
_entity_poly.type
_entity_poly.pdbx_seq_one_letter_code
_entity_poly.pdbx_strand_id
1 'polypeptide(L)'
;MSRSYIYLFFVISSVLFFVYHILIFLLHRPQGSKWFYTASMIGFAVITIYMTVAAFLLAFKGIDALARDKGGPLNFGDFFTNSIFRNIVLSLLATLGLYVLASLLFFEPWHMITSFAQYMLMAPSYINVLNVYAFANVHDISWGTKGDNAPVKDLGTVAKPSGTGASGSVEAELPTDEKDINALYEDAIHVLNSKPPKVEQKVDVRTQEEDYYKGFRTNVLLAWVLTNGLLAAAITTTNTRANLLGSASKAVGGYMAFLLFSVAGLAFVRFVGSSTYMIVRLFAGE
;
A
#
# COMPACT_ATOMS: atom_id res chain seq x y z
N MET A 1 1.38 -11.17 34.36
CA MET A 1 1.77 -11.49 32.98
C MET A 1 3.07 -10.78 32.66
N SER A 2 4.17 -11.50 32.40
CA SER A 2 5.51 -10.87 32.26
C SER A 2 5.53 -9.90 31.07
N ARG A 3 6.26 -8.78 31.21
CA ARG A 3 6.42 -7.74 30.17
C ARG A 3 6.77 -8.36 28.81
N SER A 4 7.56 -9.43 28.80
CA SER A 4 7.98 -10.14 27.58
C SER A 4 6.81 -10.74 26.79
N TYR A 5 5.75 -11.22 27.46
CA TYR A 5 4.57 -11.79 26.79
C TYR A 5 3.74 -10.71 26.09
N ILE A 6 3.62 -9.53 26.70
CA ILE A 6 2.90 -8.39 26.11
C ILE A 6 3.62 -7.91 24.85
N TYR A 7 4.96 -7.80 24.90
CA TYR A 7 5.76 -7.44 23.73
C TYR A 7 5.65 -8.49 22.62
N LEU A 8 5.78 -9.79 22.96
CA LEU A 8 5.68 -10.86 21.98
C LEU A 8 4.31 -10.89 21.31
N PHE A 9 3.23 -10.75 22.10
CA PHE A 9 1.87 -10.67 21.59
C PHE A 9 1.70 -9.49 20.62
N PHE A 10 2.15 -8.29 21.00
CA PHE A 10 2.03 -7.10 20.16
C PHE A 10 2.78 -7.24 18.83
N VAL A 11 4.00 -7.80 18.86
CA VAL A 11 4.80 -8.03 17.65
C VAL A 11 4.12 -9.05 16.73
N ILE A 12 3.67 -10.18 17.27
CA ILE A 12 2.99 -11.22 16.50
C ILE A 12 1.69 -10.68 15.90
N SER A 13 0.88 -9.98 16.69
CA SER A 13 -0.36 -9.34 16.22
C SER A 13 -0.10 -8.33 15.12
N SER A 14 0.97 -7.55 15.20
CA SER A 14 1.33 -6.55 14.17
C SER A 14 1.75 -7.21 12.85
N VAL A 15 2.51 -8.30 12.91
CA VAL A 15 2.91 -9.07 11.72
C VAL A 15 1.69 -9.76 11.10
N LEU A 16 0.85 -10.39 11.91
CA LEU A 16 -0.39 -11.02 11.43
C LEU A 16 -1.34 -9.98 10.81
N PHE A 17 -1.43 -8.79 11.41
CA PHE A 17 -2.18 -7.68 10.84
C PHE A 17 -1.61 -7.29 9.48
N PHE A 18 -0.29 -7.13 9.33
CA PHE A 18 0.34 -6.83 8.04
C PHE A 18 0.07 -7.90 6.97
N VAL A 19 0.20 -9.19 7.32
CA VAL A 19 -0.10 -10.32 6.42
C VAL A 19 -1.58 -10.31 6.00
N TYR A 20 -2.49 -10.08 6.95
CA TYR A 20 -3.92 -9.93 6.68
C TYR A 20 -4.22 -8.83 5.66
N HIS A 21 -3.45 -7.72 5.66
CA HIS A 21 -3.63 -6.65 4.67
C HIS A 21 -3.21 -7.10 3.28
N ILE A 22 -2.04 -7.73 3.15
CA ILE A 22 -1.58 -8.27 1.86
C ILE A 22 -2.67 -9.18 1.27
N LEU A 23 -3.28 -10.05 2.09
CA LEU A 23 -4.33 -10.95 1.65
C LEU A 23 -5.59 -10.21 1.20
N ILE A 24 -6.08 -9.23 1.97
CA ILE A 24 -7.30 -8.49 1.62
C ILE A 24 -7.15 -7.70 0.35
N PHE A 25 -6.02 -7.00 0.17
CA PHE A 25 -5.80 -6.15 -1.00
C PHE A 25 -5.44 -6.93 -2.26
N LEU A 26 -4.95 -8.17 -2.11
CA LEU A 26 -4.81 -9.12 -3.21
C LEU A 26 -6.18 -9.66 -3.66
N LEU A 27 -7.09 -9.90 -2.71
CA LEU A 27 -8.40 -10.53 -2.97
C LEU A 27 -9.50 -9.54 -3.36
N HIS A 28 -9.43 -8.27 -2.95
CA HIS A 28 -10.52 -7.31 -3.11
C HIS A 28 -10.06 -5.94 -3.64
N ARG A 29 -10.86 -5.36 -4.55
CA ARG A 29 -10.76 -3.91 -4.85
C ARG A 29 -11.35 -3.09 -3.70
N PRO A 30 -10.88 -1.85 -3.42
CA PRO A 30 -11.34 -1.01 -2.30
C PRO A 30 -12.80 -0.58 -2.49
N GLN A 31 -13.25 -0.50 -3.75
CA GLN A 31 -14.64 -0.25 -4.13
C GLN A 31 -15.57 -1.43 -3.76
N GLY A 32 -15.03 -2.66 -3.73
CA GLY A 32 -15.78 -3.90 -3.48
C GLY A 32 -15.97 -4.24 -2.00
N SER A 33 -15.11 -3.76 -1.10
CA SER A 33 -15.31 -3.93 0.34
C SER A 33 -14.80 -2.74 1.17
N LYS A 34 -15.67 -1.73 1.28
CA LYS A 34 -15.44 -0.52 2.08
C LYS A 34 -15.21 -0.83 3.57
N TRP A 35 -15.80 -1.92 4.07
CA TRP A 35 -15.72 -2.28 5.48
C TRP A 35 -14.32 -2.74 5.87
N PHE A 36 -13.70 -3.65 5.11
CA PHE A 36 -12.34 -4.09 5.38
C PHE A 36 -11.34 -2.93 5.30
N TYR A 37 -11.48 -2.06 4.30
CA TYR A 37 -10.65 -0.87 4.17
C TYR A 37 -10.77 0.08 5.37
N THR A 38 -12.00 0.32 5.84
CA THR A 38 -12.25 1.19 6.99
C THR A 38 -11.73 0.56 8.29
N ALA A 39 -11.90 -0.74 8.48
CA ALA A 39 -11.36 -1.47 9.63
C ALA A 39 -9.82 -1.41 9.68
N SER A 40 -9.15 -1.57 8.53
CA SER A 40 -7.71 -1.41 8.39
C SER A 40 -7.22 -0.01 8.80
N MET A 41 -7.91 1.04 8.32
CA MET A 41 -7.61 2.43 8.67
C MET A 41 -7.72 2.68 10.18
N ILE A 42 -8.79 2.18 10.81
CA ILE A 42 -8.99 2.30 12.26
C ILE A 42 -7.93 1.53 13.03
N GLY A 43 -7.59 0.31 12.59
CA GLY A 43 -6.54 -0.50 13.22
C GLY A 43 -5.18 0.20 13.23
N PHE A 44 -4.76 0.76 12.10
CA PHE A 44 -3.52 1.55 12.04
C PHE A 44 -3.59 2.82 12.90
N ALA A 45 -4.73 3.49 12.97
CA ALA A 45 -4.90 4.65 13.85
C ALA A 45 -4.69 4.28 15.32
N VAL A 46 -5.26 3.15 15.79
CA VAL A 46 -5.09 2.66 17.18
C VAL A 46 -3.63 2.30 17.47
N ILE A 47 -2.98 1.58 16.56
CA ILE A 47 -1.55 1.25 16.68
C ILE A 47 -0.72 2.52 16.77
N THR A 48 -1.05 3.54 15.98
CA THR A 48 -0.33 4.82 15.96
C THR A 48 -0.47 5.59 17.25
N ILE A 49 -1.66 5.60 17.86
CA ILE A 49 -1.87 6.19 19.19
C ILE A 49 -0.94 5.51 20.20
N TYR A 50 -0.95 4.18 20.23
CA TYR A 50 -0.08 3.42 21.14
C TYR A 50 1.40 3.74 20.92
N MET A 51 1.87 3.70 19.67
CA MET A 51 3.27 3.96 19.32
C MET A 51 3.69 5.40 19.64
N THR A 52 2.81 6.37 19.42
CA THR A 52 3.07 7.78 19.71
C THR A 52 3.23 8.01 21.22
N VAL A 53 2.30 7.47 22.02
CA VAL A 53 2.38 7.54 23.49
C VAL A 53 3.67 6.86 23.99
N ALA A 54 3.98 5.67 23.47
CA ALA A 54 5.21 4.96 23.82
C ALA A 54 6.48 5.75 23.46
N ALA A 55 6.50 6.40 22.29
CA ALA A 55 7.63 7.21 21.85
C ALA A 55 7.87 8.42 22.77
N PHE A 56 6.81 9.15 23.14
CA PHE A 56 6.93 10.27 24.09
C PHE A 56 7.39 9.79 25.48
N LEU A 57 6.81 8.71 26.00
CA LEU A 57 7.22 8.15 27.28
C LEU A 57 8.68 7.69 27.28
N LEU A 58 9.16 7.11 26.17
CA LEU A 58 10.55 6.70 26.03
C LEU A 58 11.48 7.92 25.95
N ALA A 59 11.08 8.98 25.24
CA ALA A 59 11.85 10.22 25.19
C ALA A 59 11.96 10.86 26.58
N PHE A 60 10.86 10.99 27.33
CA PHE A 60 10.88 11.54 28.69
C PHE A 60 11.73 10.70 29.64
N LYS A 61 11.56 9.38 29.64
CA LYS A 61 12.37 8.48 30.47
C LYS A 61 13.84 8.48 30.08
N GLY A 62 14.14 8.62 28.79
CA GLY A 62 15.51 8.74 28.29
C GLY A 62 16.19 10.02 28.78
N ILE A 63 15.47 11.15 28.75
CA ILE A 63 15.94 12.44 29.26
C ILE A 63 16.13 12.38 30.78
N ASP A 64 15.15 11.86 31.53
CA ASP A 64 15.22 11.74 33.00
C ASP A 64 16.37 10.81 33.44
N ALA A 65 16.52 9.65 32.79
CA ALA A 65 17.63 8.74 33.06
C ALA A 65 18.99 9.42 32.85
N LEU A 66 19.11 10.26 31.81
CA LEU A 66 20.36 10.97 31.53
C LEU A 66 20.63 12.12 32.51
N ALA A 67 19.59 12.86 32.91
CA ALA A 67 19.72 13.89 33.93
C ALA A 67 20.18 13.30 35.28
N ARG A 68 19.69 12.11 35.63
CA ARG A 68 20.12 11.39 36.84
C ARG A 68 21.56 10.90 36.76
N ASP A 69 21.97 10.37 35.61
CA ASP A 69 23.34 9.91 35.37
C ASP A 69 24.36 11.05 35.48
N LYS A 70 23.99 12.23 34.98
CA LYS A 70 24.80 13.46 35.10
C LYS A 70 24.78 14.07 36.51
N GLY A 71 23.77 13.76 37.34
CA GLY A 71 23.57 14.36 38.66
C GLY A 71 23.01 15.79 38.63
N GLY A 72 22.30 16.18 37.56
CA GLY A 72 21.75 17.54 37.41
C GLY A 72 20.99 17.76 36.10
N PRO A 73 20.39 18.95 35.89
CA PRO A 73 19.66 19.26 34.66
C PRO A 73 20.58 19.22 33.43
N LEU A 74 20.01 18.80 32.30
CA LEU A 74 20.71 18.79 31.02
C LEU A 74 20.83 20.20 30.46
N ASN A 75 22.02 20.53 29.94
CA ASN A 75 22.34 21.80 29.32
C ASN A 75 22.54 21.61 27.81
N PHE A 76 22.53 22.70 27.05
CA PHE A 76 22.74 22.65 25.60
C PHE A 76 24.08 22.01 25.20
N GLY A 77 25.13 22.15 26.03
CA GLY A 77 26.42 21.49 25.80
C GLY A 77 26.34 19.96 25.77
N ASP A 78 25.36 19.36 26.45
CA ASP A 78 25.17 17.90 26.47
C ASP A 78 24.72 17.35 25.12
N PHE A 79 24.19 18.20 24.24
CA PHE A 79 23.83 17.82 22.87
C PHE A 79 25.05 17.37 22.06
N PHE A 80 26.22 17.98 22.31
CA PHE A 80 27.45 17.63 21.58
C PHE A 80 28.23 16.52 22.26
N THR A 81 28.09 16.34 23.58
CA THR A 81 28.84 15.33 24.34
C THR A 81 28.12 13.99 24.44
N ASN A 82 26.78 14.00 24.52
CA ASN A 82 26.00 12.78 24.75
C ASN A 82 25.23 12.34 23.48
N SER A 83 25.61 11.18 22.95
CA SER A 83 25.01 10.63 21.73
C SER A 83 23.53 10.24 21.91
N ILE A 84 23.12 9.81 23.10
CA ILE A 84 21.73 9.43 23.38
C ILE A 84 20.85 10.68 23.39
N PHE A 85 21.27 11.73 24.10
CA PHE A 85 20.56 13.00 24.13
C PHE A 85 20.44 13.62 22.73
N ARG A 86 21.56 13.65 22.01
CA ARG A 86 21.59 14.12 20.63
C ARG A 86 20.59 13.39 19.75
N ASN A 87 20.54 12.06 19.83
CA ASN A 87 19.63 11.26 19.03
C ASN A 87 18.16 11.53 19.39
N ILE A 88 17.82 11.68 20.68
CA ILE A 88 16.46 12.03 21.12
C ILE A 88 16.06 13.40 20.55
N VAL A 89 16.91 14.41 20.70
CA VAL A 89 16.64 15.77 20.21
C VAL A 89 16.51 15.79 18.69
N LEU A 90 17.45 15.19 17.96
CA LEU A 90 17.40 15.11 16.49
C LEU A 90 16.15 14.37 16.00
N SER A 91 15.74 13.30 16.67
CA SER A 91 14.51 12.57 16.34
C SER A 91 13.27 13.46 16.49
N LEU A 92 13.14 14.19 17.60
CA LEU A 92 12.01 15.10 17.83
C LEU A 92 12.00 16.27 16.84
N LEU A 93 13.16 16.85 16.54
CA LEU A 93 13.28 17.91 15.54
C LEU A 93 12.94 17.42 14.14
N ALA A 94 13.41 16.22 13.75
CA ALA A 94 13.12 15.66 12.43
C ALA A 94 11.64 15.27 12.26
N THR A 95 11.02 14.74 13.31
CA THR A 95 9.64 14.20 13.24
C THR A 95 8.56 15.25 13.49
N LEU A 96 8.79 16.23 14.35
CA LEU A 96 7.82 17.27 14.70
C LEU A 96 8.36 18.68 14.42
N GLY A 97 9.62 18.94 14.77
CA GLY A 97 10.23 20.26 14.64
C GLY A 97 10.19 20.80 13.20
N LEU A 98 10.55 19.98 12.21
CA LEU A 98 10.53 20.39 10.81
C LEU A 98 9.12 20.72 10.29
N TYR A 99 8.07 20.04 10.78
CA TYR A 99 6.69 20.40 10.42
C TYR A 99 6.30 21.76 10.99
N VAL A 100 6.63 22.03 12.25
CA VAL A 100 6.35 23.32 12.90
C VAL A 100 7.15 24.43 12.20
N LEU A 101 8.45 24.23 11.98
CA LEU A 101 9.31 25.21 11.30
C LEU A 101 8.83 25.50 9.88
N ALA A 102 8.46 24.46 9.12
CA ALA A 102 7.89 24.65 7.79
C ALA A 102 6.58 25.44 7.85
N SER A 103 5.68 25.10 8.77
CA SER A 103 4.39 25.80 8.90
C SER A 103 4.54 27.27 9.24
N LEU A 104 5.53 27.61 10.08
CA LEU A 104 5.87 28.99 10.41
C LEU A 104 6.49 29.73 9.22
N LEU A 105 7.38 29.07 8.48
CA LEU A 105 7.97 29.63 7.25
C LEU A 105 6.91 29.92 6.19
N PHE A 106 5.84 29.12 6.15
CA PHE A 106 4.70 29.31 5.27
C PHE A 106 3.64 30.28 5.81
N PHE A 107 3.83 30.85 7.01
CA PHE A 107 2.87 31.72 7.70
C PHE A 107 1.47 31.11 7.93
N GLU A 108 1.35 29.78 7.90
CA GLU A 108 0.07 29.08 8.04
C GLU A 108 0.12 28.04 9.16
N PRO A 109 0.44 28.36 10.42
CA PRO A 109 0.55 27.36 11.49
C PRO A 109 -0.77 26.68 11.84
N TRP A 110 -1.90 27.20 11.37
CA TRP A 110 -3.23 26.75 11.77
C TRP A 110 -3.52 25.28 11.41
N HIS A 111 -3.02 24.80 10.26
CA HIS A 111 -3.23 23.41 9.84
C HIS A 111 -2.55 22.39 10.79
N MET A 112 -1.48 22.80 11.46
CA MET A 112 -0.84 21.99 12.51
C MET A 112 -1.73 21.86 13.75
N ILE A 113 -2.57 22.86 14.04
CA ILE A 113 -3.46 22.83 15.21
C ILE A 113 -4.74 22.06 14.89
N THR A 114 -5.34 22.29 13.71
CA THR A 114 -6.65 21.72 13.38
C THR A 114 -6.59 20.27 12.90
N SER A 115 -5.53 19.89 12.19
CA SER A 115 -5.53 18.67 11.38
C SER A 115 -4.32 17.76 11.59
N PHE A 116 -3.32 18.18 12.36
CA PHE A 116 -2.10 17.39 12.56
C PHE A 116 -2.36 16.04 13.24
N ALA A 117 -3.21 16.01 14.26
CA ALA A 117 -3.57 14.76 14.93
C ALA A 117 -4.24 13.78 13.95
N GLN A 118 -5.21 14.24 13.17
CA GLN A 118 -5.90 13.44 12.15
C GLN A 118 -4.91 12.94 11.10
N TYR A 119 -4.02 13.81 10.63
CA TYR A 119 -2.96 13.47 9.69
C TYR A 119 -2.04 12.37 10.25
N MET A 120 -1.57 12.53 11.49
CA MET A 120 -0.67 11.56 12.12
C MET A 120 -1.32 10.19 12.27
N LEU A 121 -2.62 10.14 12.61
CA LEU A 121 -3.38 8.89 12.71
C LEU A 121 -3.59 8.20 11.36
N MET A 122 -3.74 8.96 10.28
CA MET A 122 -3.96 8.45 8.93
C MET A 122 -2.66 8.12 8.17
N ALA A 123 -1.54 8.75 8.55
CA ALA A 123 -0.25 8.59 7.89
C ALA A 123 0.22 7.12 7.72
N PRO A 124 0.19 6.25 8.75
CA PRO A 124 0.63 4.87 8.57
C PRO A 124 -0.30 4.08 7.66
N SER A 125 -1.58 4.44 7.61
CA SER A 125 -2.50 3.84 6.66
C SER A 125 -2.18 4.26 5.23
N TYR A 126 -1.84 5.53 4.99
CA TYR A 126 -1.39 5.96 3.67
C TYR A 126 -0.08 5.29 3.23
N ILE A 127 0.85 5.10 4.16
CA ILE A 127 2.13 4.44 3.87
C ILE A 127 1.96 2.94 3.60
N ASN A 128 1.12 2.24 4.38
CA ASN A 128 1.01 0.79 4.30
C ASN A 128 -0.15 0.34 3.41
N VAL A 129 -1.36 0.81 3.69
CA VAL A 129 -2.59 0.35 3.02
C VAL A 129 -2.58 0.72 1.54
N LEU A 130 -2.32 2.00 1.22
CA LEU A 130 -2.34 2.45 -0.17
C LEU A 130 -1.20 1.83 -0.98
N ASN A 131 -0.03 1.65 -0.37
CA ASN A 131 1.13 1.09 -1.06
C ASN A 131 0.95 -0.40 -1.39
N VAL A 132 0.50 -1.20 -0.40
CA VAL A 132 0.16 -2.62 -0.63
C VAL A 132 -0.93 -2.74 -1.69
N TYR A 133 -1.95 -1.88 -1.62
CA TYR A 133 -3.00 -1.86 -2.64
C TYR A 133 -2.46 -1.54 -4.04
N ALA A 134 -1.60 -0.53 -4.17
CA ALA A 134 -1.00 -0.13 -5.44
C ALA A 134 -0.18 -1.28 -6.06
N PHE A 135 0.65 -1.96 -5.27
CA PHE A 135 1.41 -3.12 -5.76
C PHE A 135 0.52 -4.30 -6.12
N ALA A 136 -0.51 -4.58 -5.30
CA ALA A 136 -1.47 -5.64 -5.57
C ALA A 136 -2.36 -5.36 -6.79
N ASN A 137 -2.43 -4.11 -7.27
CA ASN A 137 -3.32 -3.74 -8.36
C ASN A 137 -2.62 -2.97 -9.49
N VAL A 138 -1.29 -3.07 -9.63
CA VAL A 138 -0.52 -2.34 -10.67
C VAL A 138 -0.99 -2.59 -12.11
N HIS A 139 -1.61 -3.74 -12.38
CA HIS A 139 -2.25 -4.09 -13.65
C HIS A 139 -3.52 -3.27 -13.98
N ASP A 140 -4.12 -2.61 -12.99
CA ASP A 140 -5.45 -2.02 -13.08
C ASP A 140 -5.37 -0.50 -13.01
N ILE A 141 -5.11 0.11 -14.16
CA ILE A 141 -4.98 1.57 -14.33
C ILE A 141 -6.34 2.28 -14.25
N SER A 142 -7.46 1.54 -14.43
CA SER A 142 -8.83 2.06 -14.39
C SER A 142 -9.20 2.76 -13.07
N TRP A 143 -8.44 2.46 -12.00
CA TRP A 143 -8.68 3.04 -10.69
C TRP A 143 -8.23 4.52 -10.59
N GLY A 144 -7.31 4.96 -11.45
CA GLY A 144 -6.82 6.34 -11.53
C GLY A 144 -7.57 7.22 -12.53
N THR A 145 -8.27 6.63 -13.50
CA THR A 145 -9.04 7.32 -14.54
C THR A 145 -10.55 7.21 -14.26
N LYS A 146 -11.02 7.93 -13.24
CA LYS A 146 -12.48 8.06 -12.99
C LYS A 146 -13.17 8.69 -14.21
N GLY A 147 -13.77 7.88 -15.08
CA GLY A 147 -14.55 8.35 -16.23
C GLY A 147 -14.88 7.27 -17.26
N ASP A 148 -13.94 6.36 -17.54
CA ASP A 148 -14.04 5.39 -18.65
C ASP A 148 -14.54 3.99 -18.24
N ASN A 149 -15.36 3.91 -17.19
CA ASN A 149 -16.00 2.65 -16.79
C ASN A 149 -17.35 2.44 -17.48
N ALA A 150 -17.49 2.89 -18.73
CA ALA A 150 -18.62 2.46 -19.54
C ALA A 150 -18.42 0.98 -19.88
N PRO A 151 -19.32 0.07 -19.49
CA PRO A 151 -19.24 -1.29 -19.98
C PRO A 151 -19.32 -1.22 -21.50
N VAL A 152 -18.29 -1.72 -22.19
CA VAL A 152 -18.38 -2.01 -23.62
C VAL A 152 -19.48 -3.07 -23.74
N LYS A 153 -20.71 -2.62 -23.99
CA LYS A 153 -21.81 -3.48 -24.37
C LYS A 153 -21.49 -4.02 -25.75
N ASP A 154 -20.66 -5.05 -25.79
CA ASP A 154 -20.63 -5.95 -26.92
C ASP A 154 -21.80 -6.93 -26.75
N LEU A 155 -23.00 -6.42 -26.98
CA LEU A 155 -24.09 -7.31 -27.39
C LEU A 155 -23.85 -7.51 -28.88
N GLY A 156 -23.29 -8.67 -29.23
CA GLY A 156 -23.21 -9.13 -30.60
C GLY A 156 -24.53 -8.85 -31.32
N THR A 157 -24.43 -8.14 -32.44
CA THR A 157 -25.57 -7.69 -33.22
C THR A 157 -26.31 -8.91 -33.76
N VAL A 158 -27.36 -9.34 -33.07
CA VAL A 158 -28.34 -10.25 -33.68
C VAL A 158 -29.06 -9.41 -34.72
N ALA A 159 -28.79 -9.68 -36.00
CA ALA A 159 -29.51 -9.08 -37.10
C ALA A 159 -31.01 -9.42 -36.95
N LYS A 160 -31.79 -8.47 -36.43
CA LYS A 160 -33.24 -8.55 -36.49
C LYS A 160 -33.65 -8.22 -37.93
N PRO A 161 -34.50 -9.04 -38.57
CA PRO A 161 -35.09 -8.63 -39.82
C PRO A 161 -35.91 -7.36 -39.56
N SER A 162 -35.66 -6.34 -40.37
CA SER A 162 -36.40 -5.09 -40.34
C SER A 162 -37.81 -5.32 -40.90
N GLY A 163 -38.74 -5.65 -40.01
CA GLY A 163 -40.16 -5.79 -40.30
C GLY A 163 -40.98 -5.49 -39.05
N THR A 164 -41.90 -4.53 -39.17
CA THR A 164 -42.73 -3.96 -38.10
C THR A 164 -43.67 -4.99 -37.47
N GLY A 165 -43.54 -5.23 -36.16
CA GLY A 165 -44.53 -5.97 -35.37
C GLY A 165 -43.91 -6.65 -34.15
N ALA A 166 -44.56 -6.53 -33.00
CA ALA A 166 -44.02 -6.92 -31.69
C ALA A 166 -43.84 -8.44 -31.51
N SER A 167 -42.75 -8.82 -30.82
CA SER A 167 -42.46 -10.08 -30.09
C SER A 167 -41.07 -10.60 -30.46
N GLY A 168 -40.26 -10.93 -29.45
CA GLY A 168 -38.93 -11.52 -29.60
C GLY A 168 -38.97 -12.99 -29.99
N SER A 169 -39.70 -13.34 -31.05
CA SER A 169 -39.69 -14.68 -31.64
C SER A 169 -38.78 -14.69 -32.87
N VAL A 170 -37.76 -15.53 -32.83
CA VAL A 170 -36.98 -15.91 -34.02
C VAL A 170 -37.87 -16.86 -34.81
N GLU A 171 -38.36 -16.41 -35.95
CA GLU A 171 -39.17 -17.24 -36.84
C GLU A 171 -38.20 -18.15 -37.62
N ALA A 172 -38.10 -19.40 -37.16
CA ALA A 172 -37.38 -20.43 -37.88
C ALA A 172 -38.37 -21.07 -38.86
N GLU A 173 -38.15 -20.85 -40.16
CA GLU A 173 -38.90 -21.54 -41.20
C GLU A 173 -38.57 -23.04 -41.14
N LEU A 174 -39.50 -23.84 -40.61
CA LEU A 174 -39.41 -25.29 -40.58
C LEU A 174 -40.00 -25.84 -41.90
N PRO A 175 -39.24 -26.59 -42.70
CA PRO A 175 -39.79 -27.19 -43.91
C PRO A 175 -40.89 -28.19 -43.58
N THR A 176 -42.03 -28.06 -44.25
CA THR A 176 -43.22 -28.92 -44.06
C THR A 176 -43.33 -30.03 -45.10
N ASP A 177 -42.49 -30.03 -46.14
CA ASP A 177 -42.44 -31.06 -47.17
C ASP A 177 -41.53 -32.23 -46.73
N GLU A 178 -42.00 -33.48 -46.87
CA GLU A 178 -41.27 -34.68 -46.43
C GLU A 178 -39.89 -34.82 -47.09
N LYS A 179 -39.75 -34.32 -48.34
CA LYS A 179 -38.46 -34.35 -49.05
C LYS A 179 -37.44 -33.41 -48.44
N ASP A 180 -37.88 -32.23 -48.01
CA ASP A 180 -37.02 -31.23 -47.39
C ASP A 180 -36.61 -31.64 -45.98
N ILE A 181 -37.52 -32.31 -45.25
CA ILE A 181 -37.21 -32.92 -43.94
C ILE A 181 -36.12 -33.99 -44.10
N ASN A 182 -36.25 -34.86 -45.09
CA ASN A 182 -35.26 -35.93 -45.30
C ASN A 182 -33.92 -35.37 -45.79
N ALA A 183 -33.94 -34.32 -46.62
CA ALA A 183 -32.72 -33.61 -47.03
C ALA A 183 -32.01 -32.93 -45.85
N LEU A 184 -32.74 -32.27 -44.96
CA LEU A 184 -32.19 -31.70 -43.73
C LEU A 184 -31.67 -32.76 -42.77
N TYR A 185 -32.33 -33.92 -42.71
CA TYR A 185 -31.89 -35.04 -41.88
C TYR A 185 -30.56 -35.62 -42.36
N GLU A 186 -30.42 -35.87 -43.66
CA GLU A 186 -29.16 -36.35 -44.26
C GLU A 186 -28.03 -35.32 -44.12
N ASP A 187 -28.34 -34.02 -44.28
CA ASP A 187 -27.37 -32.94 -44.06
C ASP A 187 -26.92 -32.88 -42.59
N ALA A 188 -27.85 -33.01 -41.64
CA ALA A 188 -27.53 -33.07 -40.21
C ALA A 188 -26.66 -34.29 -39.86
N ILE A 189 -26.95 -35.47 -40.44
CA ILE A 189 -26.09 -36.67 -40.29
C ILE A 189 -24.69 -36.41 -40.84
N HIS A 190 -24.59 -35.76 -42.00
CA HIS A 190 -23.31 -35.45 -42.62
C HIS A 190 -22.49 -34.46 -41.77
N VAL A 191 -23.13 -33.42 -41.21
CA VAL A 191 -22.50 -32.47 -40.29
C VAL A 191 -22.05 -33.17 -38.99
N LEU A 192 -22.85 -34.06 -38.42
CA LEU A 192 -22.51 -34.81 -37.20
C LEU A 192 -21.40 -35.84 -37.42
N ASN A 193 -21.32 -36.45 -38.60
CA ASN A 193 -20.24 -37.38 -38.98
C ASN A 193 -18.94 -36.66 -39.38
N SER A 194 -19.01 -35.39 -39.72
CA SER A 194 -17.83 -34.57 -39.97
C SER A 194 -17.20 -34.17 -38.64
N LYS A 195 -15.88 -34.38 -38.50
CA LYS A 195 -15.16 -33.92 -37.30
C LYS A 195 -15.25 -32.39 -37.27
N PRO A 196 -15.77 -31.78 -36.18
CA PRO A 196 -15.87 -30.33 -36.12
C PRO A 196 -14.47 -29.73 -36.37
N PRO A 197 -14.38 -28.68 -37.21
CA PRO A 197 -13.11 -28.06 -37.51
C PRO A 197 -12.44 -27.70 -36.19
N LYS A 198 -11.15 -28.03 -36.08
CA LYS A 198 -10.36 -27.73 -34.88
C LYS A 198 -10.42 -26.21 -34.72
N VAL A 199 -11.21 -25.73 -33.76
CA VAL A 199 -11.28 -24.32 -33.43
C VAL A 199 -9.91 -23.98 -32.89
N GLU A 200 -9.05 -23.44 -33.75
CA GLU A 200 -7.86 -22.76 -33.28
C GLU A 200 -8.41 -21.64 -32.40
N GLN A 201 -8.21 -21.78 -31.09
CA GLN A 201 -8.44 -20.69 -30.16
C GLN A 201 -7.48 -19.58 -30.60
N LYS A 202 -7.96 -18.70 -31.48
CA LYS A 202 -7.35 -17.39 -31.66
C LYS A 202 -7.49 -16.74 -30.31
N VAL A 203 -6.42 -16.78 -29.53
CA VAL A 203 -6.33 -16.05 -28.27
C VAL A 203 -6.68 -14.62 -28.65
N ASP A 204 -7.83 -14.16 -28.15
CA ASP A 204 -8.25 -12.79 -28.38
C ASP A 204 -7.12 -11.90 -27.86
N VAL A 205 -6.67 -10.95 -28.69
CA VAL A 205 -5.53 -10.07 -28.39
C VAL A 205 -5.75 -9.37 -27.06
N ARG A 206 -7.02 -9.04 -26.73
CA ARG A 206 -7.40 -8.50 -25.42
C ARG A 206 -7.13 -9.46 -24.26
N THR A 207 -7.42 -10.75 -24.42
CA THR A 207 -7.17 -11.74 -23.36
C THR A 207 -5.67 -11.92 -23.13
N GLN A 208 -4.86 -11.88 -24.19
CA GLN A 208 -3.41 -11.96 -24.09
C GLN A 208 -2.81 -10.74 -23.36
N GLU A 209 -3.29 -9.54 -23.66
CA GLU A 209 -2.88 -8.31 -22.96
C GLU A 209 -3.28 -8.35 -21.48
N GLU A 210 -4.51 -8.77 -21.17
CA GLU A 210 -4.98 -8.91 -19.79
C GLU A 210 -4.11 -9.88 -18.98
N ASP A 211 -3.74 -11.02 -19.56
CA ASP A 211 -2.91 -12.02 -18.89
C ASP A 211 -1.46 -11.55 -18.73
N TYR A 212 -0.93 -10.78 -19.69
CA TYR A 212 0.36 -10.11 -19.54
C TYR A 212 0.35 -9.14 -18.34
N TYR A 213 -0.67 -8.27 -18.23
CA TYR A 213 -0.77 -7.33 -17.12
C TYR A 213 -0.98 -8.03 -15.77
N LYS A 214 -1.79 -9.10 -15.71
CA LYS A 214 -1.93 -9.93 -14.50
C LYS A 214 -0.61 -10.60 -14.09
N GLY A 215 0.17 -11.06 -15.06
CA GLY A 215 1.52 -11.62 -14.86
C GLY A 215 2.50 -10.58 -14.32
N PHE A 216 2.52 -9.39 -14.93
CA PHE A 216 3.33 -8.26 -14.46
C PHE A 216 3.03 -7.90 -13.00
N ARG A 217 1.75 -7.77 -12.64
CA ARG A 217 1.32 -7.58 -11.23
C ARG A 217 1.92 -8.64 -10.31
N THR A 218 1.76 -9.91 -10.66
CA THR A 218 2.20 -11.02 -9.81
C THR A 218 3.72 -10.97 -9.59
N ASN A 219 4.50 -10.70 -10.64
CA ASN A 219 5.95 -10.60 -10.55
C ASN A 219 6.41 -9.40 -9.69
N VAL A 220 5.78 -8.23 -9.87
CA VAL A 220 6.09 -7.03 -9.08
C VAL A 220 5.76 -7.26 -7.61
N LEU A 221 4.58 -7.81 -7.31
CA LEU A 221 4.16 -8.11 -5.94
C LEU A 221 5.07 -9.16 -5.29
N LEU A 222 5.41 -10.23 -6.02
CA LEU A 222 6.34 -11.26 -5.53
C LEU A 222 7.72 -10.68 -5.25
N ALA A 223 8.28 -9.88 -6.16
CA ALA A 223 9.57 -9.23 -5.95
C ALA A 223 9.54 -8.31 -4.72
N TRP A 224 8.46 -7.56 -4.53
CA TRP A 224 8.28 -6.70 -3.36
C TRP A 224 8.17 -7.50 -2.05
N VAL A 225 7.35 -8.55 -1.99
CA VAL A 225 7.21 -9.40 -0.79
C VAL A 225 8.52 -10.11 -0.48
N LEU A 226 9.20 -10.67 -1.48
CA LEU A 226 10.46 -11.41 -1.30
C LEU A 226 11.59 -10.50 -0.84
N THR A 227 11.72 -9.28 -1.38
CA THR A 227 12.75 -8.34 -0.95
C THR A 227 12.52 -7.84 0.48
N ASN A 228 11.28 -7.55 0.87
CA ASN A 228 10.94 -7.21 2.26
C ASN A 228 11.16 -8.39 3.22
N GLY A 229 10.78 -9.61 2.80
CA GLY A 229 11.03 -10.84 3.57
C GLY A 229 12.52 -11.13 3.74
N LEU A 230 13.32 -10.95 2.69
CA LEU A 230 14.77 -11.10 2.72
C LEU A 230 15.42 -10.07 3.65
N LEU A 231 14.97 -8.81 3.62
CA LEU A 231 15.42 -7.79 4.55
C LEU A 231 15.10 -8.17 6.01
N ALA A 232 13.88 -8.61 6.29
CA ALA A 232 13.48 -9.06 7.62
C ALA A 232 14.33 -10.25 8.11
N ALA A 233 14.59 -11.23 7.23
CA ALA A 233 15.46 -12.38 7.51
C ALA A 233 16.92 -11.97 7.77
N ALA A 234 17.45 -11.03 6.99
CA ALA A 234 18.80 -10.51 7.17
C ALA A 234 18.96 -9.79 8.53
N ILE A 235 17.98 -8.96 8.92
CA ILE A 235 17.98 -8.25 10.19
C ILE A 235 17.90 -9.22 11.37
N THR A 236 16.97 -10.19 11.31
CA THR A 236 16.82 -11.19 12.38
C THR A 236 18.07 -12.06 12.52
N THR A 237 18.66 -12.52 11.42
CA THR A 237 19.90 -13.31 11.44
C THR A 237 21.08 -12.53 12.01
N THR A 238 21.21 -11.24 11.64
CA THR A 238 22.25 -10.35 12.16
C THR A 238 22.11 -10.16 13.67
N ASN A 239 20.89 -9.97 14.16
CA ASN A 239 20.61 -9.86 15.59
C ASN A 239 20.96 -11.15 16.35
N THR A 240 20.60 -12.32 15.81
CA THR A 240 20.92 -13.62 16.43
C THR A 240 22.44 -13.84 16.51
N ARG A 241 23.18 -13.58 15.42
CA ARG A 241 24.65 -13.68 15.43
C ARG A 241 25.30 -12.70 16.40
N ALA A 242 24.80 -11.47 16.45
CA ALA A 242 25.32 -10.47 17.36
C ALA A 242 25.01 -10.80 18.83
N ASN A 243 23.87 -11.45 19.13
CA ASN A 243 23.55 -11.96 20.47
C ASN A 243 24.52 -13.08 20.90
N LEU A 244 24.85 -14.00 19.99
CA LEU A 244 25.81 -15.09 20.25
C LEU A 244 27.23 -14.57 20.50
N LEU A 245 27.62 -13.47 19.85
CA LEU A 245 28.94 -12.84 19.95
C LEU A 245 29.03 -11.75 21.04
N GLY A 246 27.99 -11.58 21.88
CA GLY A 246 27.94 -10.53 22.91
C GLY A 246 27.96 -9.08 22.37
N SER A 247 27.77 -8.91 21.06
CA SER A 247 27.86 -7.62 20.34
C SER A 247 26.51 -7.09 19.86
N ALA A 248 25.40 -7.72 20.29
CA ALA A 248 24.03 -7.36 19.89
C ALA A 248 23.70 -5.89 20.11
N SER A 249 24.14 -5.31 21.23
CA SER A 249 23.84 -3.92 21.55
C SER A 249 24.45 -2.95 20.53
N LYS A 250 25.63 -3.26 19.99
CA LYS A 250 26.30 -2.45 18.97
C LYS A 250 25.63 -2.58 17.60
N ALA A 251 25.26 -3.81 17.20
CA ALA A 251 24.58 -4.05 15.93
C ALA A 251 23.19 -3.38 15.88
N VAL A 252 22.40 -3.54 16.96
CA VAL A 252 21.09 -2.88 17.10
C VAL A 252 21.25 -1.37 17.15
N GLY A 253 22.22 -0.85 17.92
CA GLY A 253 22.50 0.57 18.02
C GLY A 253 22.89 1.20 16.68
N GLY A 254 23.72 0.51 15.89
CA GLY A 254 24.12 0.95 14.55
C GLY A 254 22.94 1.00 13.57
N TYR A 255 22.09 -0.03 13.54
CA TYR A 255 20.89 -0.05 12.70
C TYR A 255 19.90 1.05 13.07
N MET A 256 19.61 1.23 14.37
CA MET A 256 18.71 2.29 14.84
C MET A 256 19.26 3.69 14.54
N ALA A 257 20.57 3.89 14.69
CA ALA A 257 21.22 5.15 14.30
C ALA A 257 21.11 5.39 12.79
N PHE A 258 21.39 4.38 11.96
CA PHE A 258 21.26 4.48 10.51
C PHE A 258 19.84 4.87 10.10
N LEU A 259 18.82 4.23 10.66
CA LEU A 259 17.42 4.58 10.40
C LEU A 259 17.12 6.03 10.80
N LEU A 260 17.53 6.44 12.00
CA LEU A 260 17.30 7.80 12.50
C LEU A 260 17.92 8.85 11.60
N PHE A 261 19.20 8.70 11.26
CA PHE A 261 19.91 9.68 10.41
C PHE A 261 19.40 9.65 8.97
N SER A 262 19.00 8.49 8.44
CA SER A 262 18.40 8.39 7.11
C SER A 262 17.06 9.13 7.05
N VAL A 263 16.17 8.90 8.03
CA VAL A 263 14.87 9.59 8.10
C VAL A 263 15.06 11.09 8.33
N ALA A 264 15.97 11.48 9.23
CA ALA A 264 16.29 12.88 9.45
C ALA A 264 16.84 13.56 8.19
N GLY A 265 17.74 12.89 7.46
CA GLY A 265 18.29 13.37 6.20
C GLY A 265 17.22 13.56 5.12
N LEU A 266 16.35 12.58 4.92
CA LEU A 266 15.25 12.68 3.94
C LEU A 266 14.25 13.78 4.33
N ALA A 267 13.91 13.90 5.62
CA ALA A 267 13.04 14.95 6.12
C ALA A 267 13.67 16.34 5.92
N PHE A 268 14.98 16.46 6.14
CA PHE A 268 15.73 17.68 5.90
C PHE A 268 15.77 18.07 4.42
N VAL A 269 16.02 17.12 3.51
CA VAL A 269 15.96 17.37 2.06
C VAL A 269 14.59 17.89 1.65
N ARG A 270 13.51 17.28 2.16
CA ARG A 270 12.14 17.75 1.91
C ARG A 270 11.93 19.17 2.42
N PHE A 271 12.41 19.47 3.63
CA PHE A 271 12.32 20.80 4.23
C PHE A 271 13.09 21.87 3.44
N VAL A 272 14.29 21.55 2.98
CA VAL A 272 15.10 22.44 2.12
C VAL A 272 14.36 22.70 0.81
N GLY A 273 13.79 21.67 0.19
CA GLY A 273 12.97 21.82 -1.01
C GLY A 273 11.77 22.74 -0.81
N SER A 274 10.98 22.51 0.25
CA SER A 274 9.82 23.37 0.54
C SER A 274 10.20 24.80 0.91
N SER A 275 11.30 24.99 1.64
CA SER A 275 11.81 26.31 2.01
C SER A 275 12.31 27.07 0.78
N THR A 276 13.03 26.37 -0.11
CA THR A 276 13.51 26.96 -1.38
C THR A 276 12.34 27.38 -2.25
N TYR A 277 11.30 26.54 -2.37
CA TYR A 277 10.08 26.90 -3.08
C TYR A 277 9.46 28.19 -2.54
N MET A 278 9.33 28.33 -1.22
CA MET A 278 8.76 29.55 -0.63
C MET A 278 9.63 30.78 -0.84
N ILE A 279 10.96 30.64 -0.73
CA ILE A 279 11.90 31.74 -1.00
C ILE A 279 11.77 32.20 -2.45
N VAL A 280 11.79 31.26 -3.41
CA VAL A 280 11.62 31.57 -4.83
C VAL A 280 10.30 32.27 -5.07
N ARG A 281 9.21 31.74 -4.51
CA ARG A 281 7.88 32.33 -4.60
C ARG A 281 7.84 33.77 -4.09
N LEU A 282 8.42 34.03 -2.91
CA LEU A 282 8.49 35.37 -2.31
C LEU A 282 9.19 36.40 -3.23
N PHE A 283 10.25 35.99 -3.93
CA PHE A 283 10.99 36.86 -4.84
C PHE A 283 10.44 36.91 -6.27
N ALA A 284 9.76 35.85 -6.72
CA ALA A 284 9.14 35.76 -8.05
C ALA A 284 7.79 36.50 -8.12
N GLY A 285 7.20 36.87 -6.98
CA GLY A 285 6.01 37.72 -6.93
C GLY A 285 4.67 36.99 -7.14
N GLU A 286 4.62 35.68 -6.91
CA GLU A 286 3.37 34.87 -6.90
C GLU A 286 2.93 34.44 -5.49
#